data_AF-A0A535RHD1-F1
#
_entry.id   AF-A0A535RHD1-F1
#
_cell.length_a   1.000
_cell.length_b   1.000
_cell.length_c   1.000
_cell.angle_alpha   90.00
_cell.angle_beta   90.00
_cell.angle_gamma   90.00
#
_symmetry.space_group_name_H-M   'P 1'
#
loop_
_entity.id
_entity.type
_entity.pdbx_description
1 polymer ?
#
loop_
_entity_poly.entity_id
_entity_poly.type
_entity_poly.pdbx_seq_one_letter_code
_entity_poly.pdbx_strand_id
1 'polypeptide(L)'
;MSARTSSSEWGCWRSIGIPARPSATWSAGTAQTSQTSWATTRSGSRARIATVSTSYSARLSRAASATLSSISPLDSCSSPSVERVTRGSALAWGGKSHSWVTATSSDPSPSAKRVSVALGSRETIRTRPSKAQRPPADGMVTEMGGYALMWSGGKDSALALHRARSAGIEVKRLLSFYDAATGRVRFHATRVAMLQAQADAIGLPLWAIGTTWSEMEARLSLELGRLAEEGFAGVVLGDIHLADVRAWYERRVTAAGLEHLEPIWSEPPAELLREFVESGGRAVLTCVDLARLDASWLGRVTDPGFLEAILGAGVDPCGENGEYHSFAFDGPAFGRPVGWEAGERRSEPGFLQLDLLPSTR
;
A
#
# COMPACT_ATOMS: atom_id res chain seq x y z
N MET A 1 -75.83 11.51 33.84
CA MET A 1 -75.98 12.92 33.42
C MET A 1 -75.53 13.04 31.96
N SER A 2 -75.88 14.14 31.28
CA SER A 2 -75.74 14.34 29.81
C SER A 2 -74.29 14.20 29.30
N ALA A 3 -73.96 13.76 28.07
CA ALA A 3 -74.66 13.57 26.78
C ALA A 3 -74.81 14.83 25.88
N ARG A 4 -74.68 14.61 24.54
CA ARG A 4 -74.64 15.53 23.37
C ARG A 4 -73.24 16.08 23.03
N THR A 5 -72.71 16.15 21.79
CA THR A 5 -73.16 16.09 20.36
C THR A 5 -73.57 17.42 19.69
N SER A 6 -72.73 17.88 18.75
CA SER A 6 -72.95 18.81 17.61
C SER A 6 -71.67 18.66 16.72
N SER A 7 -71.59 18.56 15.38
CA SER A 7 -72.22 19.25 14.23
C SER A 7 -71.96 20.77 14.24
N SER A 8 -71.53 21.47 13.17
CA SER A 8 -71.45 21.16 11.72
C SER A 8 -70.36 22.03 11.01
N GLU A 9 -70.17 22.22 9.67
CA GLU A 9 -70.76 21.71 8.40
C GLU A 9 -69.82 21.99 7.17
N TRP A 10 -70.30 21.70 5.94
CA TRP A 10 -69.89 22.10 4.56
C TRP A 10 -68.48 22.59 4.15
N GLY A 11 -67.99 22.05 3.02
CA GLY A 11 -66.95 22.69 2.17
C GLY A 11 -66.31 21.77 1.11
N CYS A 12 -66.94 21.55 -0.05
CA CYS A 12 -66.40 20.67 -1.11
C CYS A 12 -66.71 21.17 -2.53
N TRP A 13 -65.70 21.16 -3.43
CA TRP A 13 -65.85 21.15 -4.89
C TRP A 13 -64.72 20.33 -5.55
N ARG A 14 -65.00 19.73 -6.72
CA ARG A 14 -64.09 18.87 -7.52
C ARG A 14 -64.22 19.15 -9.03
N SER A 15 -63.12 18.98 -9.76
CA SER A 15 -63.02 18.72 -11.22
C SER A 15 -61.64 18.05 -11.43
N ILE A 16 -61.40 16.92 -12.13
CA ILE A 16 -61.94 16.31 -13.36
C ILE A 16 -61.59 17.16 -14.62
N GLY A 17 -60.81 16.72 -15.62
CA GLY A 17 -59.91 15.55 -15.68
C GLY A 17 -59.45 15.14 -17.11
N ILE A 18 -58.36 14.37 -17.20
CA ILE A 18 -57.90 13.51 -18.33
C ILE A 18 -57.35 14.24 -19.62
N PRO A 19 -56.76 13.59 -20.68
CA PRO A 19 -55.30 13.66 -20.90
C PRO A 19 -54.80 13.91 -22.36
N ALA A 20 -53.46 13.94 -22.55
CA ALA A 20 -52.79 13.54 -23.80
C ALA A 20 -51.37 12.97 -23.58
N ARG A 21 -50.91 12.05 -24.46
CA ARG A 21 -49.49 11.62 -24.61
C ARG A 21 -48.98 12.04 -26.01
N PRO A 22 -47.88 11.52 -26.56
CA PRO A 22 -46.58 12.20 -26.57
C PRO A 22 -46.10 12.58 -27.99
N SER A 23 -45.05 13.39 -28.06
CA SER A 23 -44.25 13.56 -29.28
C SER A 23 -42.76 13.61 -28.94
N ALA A 24 -41.93 12.99 -29.78
CA ALA A 24 -40.48 12.99 -29.64
C ALA A 24 -39.82 13.58 -30.89
N THR A 25 -38.77 14.38 -30.71
CA THR A 25 -37.85 14.82 -31.77
C THR A 25 -36.51 15.18 -31.11
N TRP A 26 -35.40 14.84 -31.77
CA TRP A 26 -34.05 15.24 -31.35
C TRP A 26 -33.79 16.71 -31.79
N SER A 27 -32.72 17.43 -31.42
CA SER A 27 -31.36 17.01 -31.05
C SER A 27 -30.53 18.16 -30.41
N ALA A 28 -29.27 17.85 -30.07
CA ALA A 28 -28.11 18.75 -29.86
C ALA A 28 -28.02 19.55 -28.53
N GLY A 29 -26.78 19.68 -28.01
CA GLY A 29 -26.44 20.67 -26.96
C GLY A 29 -25.68 20.20 -25.71
N THR A 30 -24.69 19.30 -25.79
CA THR A 30 -23.87 18.94 -24.61
C THR A 30 -22.97 20.09 -24.15
N ALA A 31 -23.08 20.51 -22.89
CA ALA A 31 -22.16 21.48 -22.26
C ALA A 31 -21.83 21.08 -20.81
N GLN A 32 -20.84 20.19 -20.63
CA GLN A 32 -20.21 19.97 -19.33
C GLN A 32 -19.02 20.93 -19.15
N THR A 33 -19.06 21.77 -18.12
CA THR A 33 -17.96 22.68 -17.77
C THR A 33 -16.89 21.96 -16.96
N SER A 34 -15.88 21.40 -17.62
CA SER A 34 -14.68 20.91 -16.94
C SER A 34 -13.83 22.08 -16.45
N GLN A 35 -13.63 22.21 -15.14
CA GLN A 35 -12.62 23.11 -14.59
C GLN A 35 -11.24 22.43 -14.60
N THR A 36 -10.21 23.13 -15.05
CA THR A 36 -8.80 22.73 -14.88
C THR A 36 -8.08 23.76 -14.03
N SER A 37 -7.47 23.29 -12.94
CA SER A 37 -6.60 24.08 -12.08
C SER A 37 -5.24 24.32 -12.75
N TRP A 38 -4.69 25.52 -12.57
CA TRP A 38 -3.37 25.91 -13.11
C TRP A 38 -2.47 26.37 -11.97
N ALA A 39 -1.34 25.70 -11.79
CA ALA A 39 -0.28 26.15 -10.89
C ALA A 39 0.76 26.99 -11.68
N THR A 40 1.21 28.11 -11.10
CA THR A 40 2.27 28.95 -11.68
C THR A 40 3.32 29.23 -10.62
N THR A 41 4.53 28.71 -10.81
CA THR A 41 5.68 28.97 -9.93
C THR A 41 6.54 30.11 -10.48
N ARG A 42 7.04 30.97 -9.59
CA ARG A 42 8.10 31.96 -9.85
C ARG A 42 9.32 31.60 -9.01
N SER A 43 10.50 31.52 -9.61
CA SER A 43 11.76 31.41 -8.86
C SER A 43 12.29 32.79 -8.47
N GLY A 44 12.79 32.93 -7.23
CA GLY A 44 13.47 34.14 -6.76
C GLY A 44 14.89 34.30 -7.31
N SER A 45 15.41 35.52 -7.30
CA SER A 45 16.76 35.87 -7.75
C SER A 45 17.86 35.35 -6.81
N ARG A 46 18.90 34.72 -7.36
CA ARG A 46 20.13 34.38 -6.59
C ARG A 46 21.00 35.61 -6.38
N ALA A 47 21.30 35.94 -5.12
CA ALA A 47 22.47 36.75 -4.78
C ALA A 47 23.77 35.93 -4.93
N ARG A 48 24.90 36.59 -5.18
CA ARG A 48 26.22 35.94 -5.19
C ARG A 48 26.77 35.82 -3.77
N ILE A 49 27.23 34.63 -3.40
CA ILE A 49 28.17 34.42 -2.28
C ILE A 49 29.45 33.82 -2.88
N ALA A 50 30.61 34.26 -2.40
CA ALA A 50 31.90 33.83 -2.94
C ALA A 50 32.30 32.45 -2.42
N THR A 51 32.89 31.62 -3.29
CA THR A 51 33.37 30.29 -2.92
C THR A 51 34.63 30.38 -2.07
N VAL A 52 34.55 29.95 -0.81
CA VAL A 52 35.72 29.67 0.03
C VAL A 52 35.83 28.16 0.20
N SER A 53 36.94 27.58 -0.26
CA SER A 53 37.20 26.15 -0.17
C SER A 53 37.88 25.79 1.16
N THR A 54 37.10 25.28 2.11
CA THR A 54 37.65 24.69 3.35
C THR A 54 37.90 23.20 3.13
N SER A 55 39.15 22.77 3.21
CA SER A 55 39.52 21.36 3.23
C SER A 55 39.29 20.77 4.63
N TYR A 56 38.78 19.54 4.71
CA TYR A 56 38.62 18.81 5.97
C TYR A 56 39.46 17.53 5.94
N SER A 57 40.42 17.42 6.85
CA SER A 57 41.37 16.32 6.95
C SER A 57 41.28 15.67 8.32
N ALA A 58 40.25 14.83 8.52
CA ALA A 58 40.07 14.07 9.76
C ALA A 58 40.60 12.63 9.62
N ARG A 59 41.30 12.14 10.64
CA ARG A 59 41.69 10.74 10.75
C ARG A 59 40.47 9.87 11.07
N LEU A 60 40.40 8.68 10.46
CA LEU A 60 39.55 7.60 10.97
C LEU A 60 39.95 7.29 12.42
N SER A 61 39.00 7.34 13.33
CA SER A 61 39.15 6.95 14.74
C SER A 61 38.53 5.57 14.99
N ARG A 62 38.87 4.94 16.12
CA ARG A 62 38.60 3.52 16.39
C ARG A 62 37.12 3.23 16.62
N ALA A 63 36.42 2.78 15.57
CA ALA A 63 35.09 2.15 15.67
C ALA A 63 34.86 0.99 14.67
N ALA A 64 35.90 0.52 13.97
CA ALA A 64 35.81 -0.50 12.92
C ALA A 64 36.72 -1.72 13.23
N SER A 65 36.43 -2.43 14.33
CA SER A 65 37.21 -3.61 14.76
C SER A 65 36.38 -4.67 15.50
N ALA A 66 35.18 -4.92 14.98
CA ALA A 66 34.38 -6.15 15.12
C ALA A 66 33.37 -6.11 13.95
N THR A 67 33.14 -7.15 13.15
CA THR A 67 33.50 -8.57 13.30
C THR A 67 34.07 -9.11 11.98
N LEU A 68 35.34 -9.53 11.98
CA LEU A 68 36.00 -10.21 10.86
C LEU A 68 36.87 -11.35 11.41
N SER A 69 36.21 -12.42 11.87
CA SER A 69 36.84 -13.49 12.65
C SER A 69 36.12 -14.84 12.45
N SER A 70 35.94 -15.26 11.20
CA SER A 70 35.36 -16.56 10.84
C SER A 70 35.80 -17.05 9.44
N ILE A 71 37.08 -16.93 9.12
CA ILE A 71 37.70 -17.58 7.94
C ILE A 71 38.98 -18.27 8.40
N SER A 72 38.97 -19.60 8.41
CA SER A 72 40.19 -20.42 8.56
C SER A 72 40.91 -20.55 7.21
N PRO A 73 42.25 -20.59 7.18
CA PRO A 73 43.01 -20.54 5.93
C PRO A 73 43.15 -21.91 5.27
N LEU A 74 43.25 -21.93 3.93
CA LEU A 74 43.91 -22.99 3.17
C LEU A 74 44.80 -22.39 2.07
N ASP A 75 46.10 -22.66 2.23
CA ASP A 75 47.15 -22.84 1.23
C ASP A 75 47.24 -21.89 0.01
N SER A 76 48.13 -20.91 0.16
CA SER A 76 48.72 -20.14 -0.94
C SER A 76 49.73 -20.96 -1.74
N CYS A 77 49.71 -20.88 -3.08
CA CYS A 77 50.81 -21.42 -3.90
C CYS A 77 51.17 -20.51 -5.10
N SER A 78 52.33 -19.86 -4.98
CA SER A 78 53.34 -19.66 -6.04
C SER A 78 53.00 -18.92 -7.35
N SER A 79 53.28 -17.61 -7.30
CA SER A 79 54.03 -16.85 -8.33
C SER A 79 53.32 -16.36 -9.63
N PRO A 80 53.80 -15.26 -10.26
CA PRO A 80 53.08 -14.53 -11.31
C PRO A 80 53.66 -14.69 -12.73
N SER A 81 52.84 -14.38 -13.74
CA SER A 81 53.28 -14.14 -15.11
C SER A 81 52.42 -13.05 -15.79
N VAL A 82 52.99 -12.37 -16.79
CA VAL A 82 52.39 -11.20 -17.46
C VAL A 82 52.24 -11.48 -18.95
N GLU A 83 51.01 -11.46 -19.47
CA GLU A 83 50.70 -11.25 -20.89
C GLU A 83 49.27 -10.67 -21.03
N ARG A 84 49.08 -9.46 -21.57
CA ARG A 84 49.09 -9.05 -23.00
C ARG A 84 47.90 -9.60 -23.80
N VAL A 85 46.76 -8.88 -23.74
CA VAL A 85 45.55 -9.20 -24.50
C VAL A 85 45.70 -8.81 -25.97
N THR A 86 45.52 -9.78 -26.87
CA THR A 86 45.53 -9.58 -28.34
C THR A 86 44.09 -9.66 -28.88
N ARG A 87 43.72 -8.77 -29.82
CA ARG A 87 42.42 -8.84 -30.52
C ARG A 87 42.49 -9.86 -31.68
N GLY A 88 41.43 -10.65 -31.86
CA GLY A 88 41.21 -11.53 -33.02
C GLY A 88 39.71 -11.87 -33.14
N SER A 89 39.23 -12.16 -34.36
CA SER A 89 37.78 -12.17 -34.66
C SER A 89 37.36 -13.26 -35.64
N ALA A 90 36.26 -13.95 -35.34
CA ALA A 90 35.38 -14.71 -36.24
C ALA A 90 34.19 -15.24 -35.41
N LEU A 91 32.98 -15.52 -35.89
CA LEU A 91 32.14 -15.04 -36.99
C LEU A 91 30.90 -15.96 -36.90
N ALA A 92 29.72 -15.38 -36.67
CA ALA A 92 28.44 -16.10 -36.74
C ALA A 92 27.35 -15.19 -37.31
N TRP A 93 26.28 -15.80 -37.83
CA TRP A 93 25.82 -15.41 -39.16
C TRP A 93 24.32 -15.71 -39.37
N GLY A 94 23.59 -14.77 -39.98
CA GLY A 94 22.13 -14.72 -40.00
C GLY A 94 21.55 -14.08 -38.72
N GLY A 95 20.51 -13.25 -38.75
CA GLY A 95 19.57 -12.86 -39.81
C GLY A 95 18.13 -13.21 -39.38
N LYS A 96 17.11 -12.35 -39.44
CA LYS A 96 16.95 -11.06 -40.15
C LYS A 96 16.20 -10.03 -39.26
N SER A 97 16.26 -8.76 -39.64
CA SER A 97 15.58 -7.66 -38.96
C SER A 97 14.25 -7.29 -39.61
N HIS A 98 13.34 -6.67 -38.85
CA HIS A 98 12.43 -5.67 -39.38
C HIS A 98 12.57 -4.36 -38.58
N SER A 99 12.58 -3.24 -39.31
CA SER A 99 12.85 -1.87 -38.86
C SER A 99 11.55 -1.21 -38.32
N TRP A 100 11.53 0.01 -37.72
CA TRP A 100 12.37 1.19 -37.98
C TRP A 100 12.45 2.17 -36.79
N VAL A 101 13.67 2.62 -36.45
CA VAL A 101 14.06 4.04 -36.36
C VAL A 101 15.55 4.11 -36.74
N THR A 102 15.97 5.09 -37.55
CA THR A 102 17.38 5.28 -37.94
C THR A 102 18.08 6.24 -36.99
N ALA A 103 19.28 5.89 -36.50
CA ALA A 103 20.15 6.79 -35.74
C ALA A 103 21.17 7.49 -36.68
N THR A 104 21.36 8.81 -36.51
CA THR A 104 22.23 9.63 -37.39
C THR A 104 23.06 10.66 -36.64
N SER A 105 24.07 10.20 -35.91
CA SER A 105 25.41 10.83 -35.88
C SER A 105 26.40 9.96 -35.09
N SER A 106 27.59 9.74 -35.64
CA SER A 106 28.70 9.06 -34.96
C SER A 106 29.81 10.06 -34.64
N ASP A 107 30.17 10.20 -33.36
CA ASP A 107 31.29 11.03 -32.90
C ASP A 107 32.04 10.27 -31.76
N PRO A 108 33.37 10.04 -31.83
CA PRO A 108 34.07 9.19 -30.87
C PRO A 108 34.30 9.79 -29.47
N SER A 109 34.03 11.08 -29.23
CA SER A 109 34.43 11.76 -27.98
C SER A 109 33.47 12.87 -27.51
N PRO A 110 32.36 12.55 -26.82
CA PRO A 110 31.42 13.55 -26.31
C PRO A 110 32.01 14.32 -25.11
N SER A 111 32.61 15.49 -25.37
CA SER A 111 33.05 16.41 -24.31
C SER A 111 31.90 17.33 -23.85
N ALA A 112 31.65 17.40 -22.54
CA ALA A 112 30.47 18.09 -22.01
C ALA A 112 30.68 19.62 -21.88
N LYS A 113 29.84 20.44 -22.55
CA LYS A 113 29.51 21.83 -22.16
C LYS A 113 28.31 22.42 -22.91
N ARG A 114 27.35 22.95 -22.15
CA ARG A 114 26.28 23.91 -22.53
C ARG A 114 25.34 23.52 -23.70
N VAL A 115 24.11 23.13 -23.34
CA VAL A 115 22.93 23.51 -24.12
C VAL A 115 22.59 24.97 -23.77
N SER A 116 22.47 25.82 -24.78
CA SER A 116 22.07 27.23 -24.62
C SER A 116 20.56 27.37 -24.87
N VAL A 117 19.77 27.57 -23.82
CA VAL A 117 18.34 27.90 -23.95
C VAL A 117 18.19 29.41 -24.18
N ALA A 118 17.40 29.81 -25.18
CA ALA A 118 17.14 31.21 -25.47
C ALA A 118 16.27 31.87 -24.39
N LEU A 119 16.61 33.10 -24.00
CA LEU A 119 15.81 33.91 -23.08
C LEU A 119 14.49 34.35 -23.76
N GLY A 120 13.36 33.86 -23.25
CA GLY A 120 12.04 34.46 -23.51
C GLY A 120 10.96 33.57 -24.14
N SER A 121 11.25 32.33 -24.53
CA SER A 121 10.22 31.42 -25.04
C SER A 121 9.29 30.91 -23.92
N ARG A 122 7.99 30.87 -24.20
CA ARG A 122 6.97 30.21 -23.36
C ARG A 122 6.55 28.90 -24.03
N GLU A 123 7.06 27.77 -23.56
CA GLU A 123 6.57 26.45 -24.01
C GLU A 123 5.59 25.87 -22.99
N THR A 124 4.39 25.51 -23.47
CA THR A 124 3.34 24.93 -22.64
C THR A 124 3.25 23.43 -22.93
N ILE A 125 3.86 22.62 -22.07
CA ILE A 125 3.77 21.16 -22.17
C ILE A 125 2.33 20.73 -21.83
N ARG A 126 1.52 20.52 -22.86
CA ARG A 126 0.22 19.85 -22.74
C ARG A 126 0.43 18.35 -22.59
N THR A 127 0.49 17.87 -21.36
CA THR A 127 0.12 16.47 -21.07
C THR A 127 -1.34 16.29 -21.48
N ARG A 128 -1.62 15.33 -22.37
CA ARG A 128 -2.99 14.84 -22.56
C ARG A 128 -3.32 13.95 -21.34
N PRO A 129 -4.51 14.05 -20.74
CA PRO A 129 -4.97 12.98 -19.85
C PRO A 129 -4.98 11.66 -20.64
N SER A 130 -4.57 10.57 -20.01
CA SER A 130 -4.72 9.24 -20.58
C SER A 130 -6.19 9.00 -20.88
N LYS A 131 -6.49 8.52 -22.10
CA LYS A 131 -7.87 8.37 -22.57
C LYS A 131 -8.50 7.18 -21.87
N ALA A 132 -9.24 7.42 -20.78
CA ALA A 132 -10.09 6.43 -20.14
C ALA A 132 -10.90 5.70 -21.22
N GLN A 133 -10.75 4.37 -21.28
CA GLN A 133 -11.43 3.57 -22.29
C GLN A 133 -12.91 3.50 -21.92
N ARG A 134 -13.78 3.97 -22.83
CA ARG A 134 -15.22 3.78 -22.68
C ARG A 134 -15.52 2.30 -22.90
N PRO A 135 -16.28 1.61 -22.03
CA PRO A 135 -16.60 0.21 -22.23
C PRO A 135 -17.32 -0.01 -23.58
N PRO A 136 -17.15 -1.18 -24.22
CA PRO A 136 -17.99 -1.59 -25.33
C PRO A 136 -19.45 -1.70 -24.88
N ALA A 137 -20.39 -1.48 -25.80
CA ALA A 137 -21.80 -1.70 -25.55
C ALA A 137 -22.18 -3.14 -25.92
N ASP A 138 -22.99 -3.75 -25.05
CA ASP A 138 -23.59 -5.09 -25.14
C ASP A 138 -22.64 -6.31 -25.27
N GLY A 139 -23.02 -7.40 -24.61
CA GLY A 139 -22.71 -8.75 -25.11
C GLY A 139 -21.93 -9.70 -24.22
N MET A 140 -21.21 -9.26 -23.18
CA MET A 140 -20.56 -10.18 -22.25
C MET A 140 -20.30 -9.55 -20.88
N VAL A 141 -20.81 -10.16 -19.81
CA VAL A 141 -20.33 -9.89 -18.46
C VAL A 141 -19.08 -10.74 -18.26
N THR A 142 -17.91 -10.15 -18.57
CA THR A 142 -16.68 -10.60 -17.92
C THR A 142 -16.81 -10.27 -16.44
N GLU A 143 -17.08 -11.31 -15.64
CA GLU A 143 -16.82 -11.32 -14.19
C GLU A 143 -15.44 -10.68 -13.98
N MET A 144 -15.39 -9.50 -13.37
CA MET A 144 -14.10 -8.92 -13.01
C MET A 144 -13.53 -9.79 -11.88
N GLY A 145 -12.29 -10.22 -12.05
CA GLY A 145 -11.60 -11.01 -11.05
C GLY A 145 -11.66 -10.32 -9.70
N GLY A 146 -11.95 -11.08 -8.64
CA GLY A 146 -11.89 -10.51 -7.30
C GLY A 146 -10.47 -10.11 -6.92
N TYR A 147 -10.35 -9.40 -5.81
CA TYR A 147 -9.05 -9.04 -5.25
C TYR A 147 -8.73 -9.92 -4.04
N ALA A 148 -7.46 -10.32 -3.92
CA ALA A 148 -6.94 -10.82 -2.65
C ALA A 148 -6.47 -9.62 -1.82
N LEU A 149 -6.36 -9.76 -0.50
CA LEU A 149 -5.82 -8.71 0.36
C LEU A 149 -4.74 -9.26 1.29
N MET A 150 -3.60 -8.58 1.37
CA MET A 150 -2.50 -8.93 2.28
C MET A 150 -2.89 -8.60 3.72
N TRP A 151 -3.26 -9.64 4.46
CA TRP A 151 -3.83 -9.53 5.79
C TRP A 151 -2.77 -9.77 6.86
N SER A 152 -2.22 -8.69 7.43
CA SER A 152 -1.37 -8.75 8.63
C SER A 152 -2.17 -8.98 9.91
N GLY A 153 -3.48 -8.73 9.88
CA GLY A 153 -4.34 -8.69 11.06
C GLY A 153 -4.28 -7.36 11.82
N GLY A 154 -3.46 -6.39 11.39
CA GLY A 154 -3.37 -5.07 12.02
C GLY A 154 -4.44 -4.07 11.57
N LYS A 155 -4.46 -2.90 12.24
CA LYS A 155 -5.37 -1.78 11.91
C LYS A 155 -5.28 -1.35 10.44
N ASP A 156 -4.11 -1.40 9.84
CA ASP A 156 -3.81 -0.86 8.50
C ASP A 156 -4.37 -1.75 7.39
N SER A 157 -4.23 -3.07 7.52
CA SER A 157 -4.89 -4.02 6.61
C SER A 157 -6.42 -4.02 6.79
N ALA A 158 -6.93 -3.75 8.00
CA ALA A 158 -8.36 -3.52 8.23
C ALA A 158 -8.87 -2.22 7.58
N LEU A 159 -8.12 -1.12 7.66
CA LEU A 159 -8.45 0.15 7.00
C LEU A 159 -8.40 0.03 5.47
N ALA A 160 -7.37 -0.62 4.94
CA ALA A 160 -7.25 -0.92 3.51
C ALA A 160 -8.43 -1.78 3.00
N LEU A 161 -8.87 -2.79 3.78
CA LEU A 161 -10.05 -3.58 3.46
C LEU A 161 -11.34 -2.75 3.49
N HIS A 162 -11.51 -1.88 4.48
CA HIS A 162 -12.66 -0.97 4.56
C HIS A 162 -12.73 -0.03 3.34
N ARG A 163 -11.61 0.62 3.01
CA ARG A 163 -11.52 1.53 1.86
C ARG A 163 -11.68 0.83 0.53
N ALA A 164 -11.09 -0.36 0.35
CA ALA A 164 -11.28 -1.18 -0.84
C ALA A 164 -12.78 -1.47 -1.08
N ARG A 165 -13.47 -2.00 -0.07
CA ARG A 165 -14.92 -2.24 -0.13
C ARG A 165 -15.71 -0.96 -0.40
N SER A 166 -15.34 0.16 0.22
CA SER A 166 -16.00 1.46 0.03
C SER A 166 -15.78 2.06 -1.37
N ALA A 167 -14.67 1.73 -2.03
CA ALA A 167 -14.38 2.06 -3.43
C ALA A 167 -15.04 1.10 -4.44
N GLY A 168 -15.78 0.08 -3.98
CA GLY A 168 -16.39 -0.94 -4.82
C GLY A 168 -15.45 -2.07 -5.26
N ILE A 169 -14.27 -2.18 -4.66
CA ILE A 169 -13.29 -3.25 -4.94
C ILE A 169 -13.73 -4.53 -4.22
N GLU A 170 -14.06 -5.57 -5.01
CA GLU A 170 -14.56 -6.84 -4.49
C GLU A 170 -13.42 -7.74 -3.98
N VAL A 171 -13.05 -7.57 -2.71
CA VAL A 171 -12.07 -8.45 -2.04
C VAL A 171 -12.71 -9.81 -1.75
N LYS A 172 -12.23 -10.88 -2.40
CA LYS A 172 -12.75 -12.26 -2.30
C LYS A 172 -11.95 -13.17 -1.36
N ARG A 173 -10.73 -12.79 -0.95
CA ARG A 173 -9.85 -13.62 -0.10
C ARG A 173 -8.87 -12.79 0.73
N LEU A 174 -8.58 -13.23 1.95
CA LEU A 174 -7.46 -12.75 2.75
C LEU A 174 -6.25 -13.69 2.56
N LEU A 175 -5.08 -13.15 2.24
CA LEU A 175 -3.82 -13.90 2.19
C LEU A 175 -2.96 -13.47 3.39
N SER A 176 -2.40 -14.41 4.15
CA SER A 176 -1.53 -14.07 5.27
C SER A 176 -0.36 -15.02 5.40
N PHE A 177 0.85 -14.48 5.59
CA PHE A 177 2.07 -15.25 5.78
C PHE A 177 2.47 -15.27 7.24
N TYR A 178 2.67 -16.47 7.78
CA TYR A 178 3.06 -16.68 9.17
C TYR A 178 4.35 -17.50 9.25
N ASP A 179 5.10 -17.30 10.33
CA ASP A 179 6.27 -18.12 10.62
C ASP A 179 5.86 -19.55 10.98
N ALA A 180 6.31 -20.51 10.19
CA ALA A 180 5.87 -21.90 10.30
C ALA A 180 6.27 -22.58 11.63
N ALA A 181 7.36 -22.13 12.27
CA ALA A 181 7.85 -22.70 13.52
C ALA A 181 7.07 -22.20 14.75
N THR A 182 6.70 -20.92 14.77
CA THR A 182 6.00 -20.27 15.89
C THR A 182 4.48 -20.19 15.73
N GLY A 183 3.94 -20.43 14.54
CA GLY A 183 2.50 -20.34 14.25
C GLY A 183 1.93 -18.92 14.35
N ARG A 184 2.78 -17.90 14.13
CA ARG A 184 2.46 -16.47 14.33
C ARG A 184 2.87 -15.62 13.14
N VAL A 185 2.11 -14.54 12.89
CA VAL A 185 2.52 -13.47 11.97
C VAL A 185 3.80 -12.82 12.51
N ARG A 186 4.82 -12.69 11.66
CA ARG A 186 6.08 -12.03 12.05
C ARG A 186 5.82 -10.56 12.40
N PHE A 187 6.55 -10.06 13.39
CA PHE A 187 6.43 -8.71 13.99
C PHE A 187 5.11 -8.42 14.73
N HIS A 188 3.95 -8.79 14.17
CA HIS A 188 2.63 -8.64 14.82
C HIS A 188 2.38 -9.60 16.00
N ALA A 189 3.17 -10.69 16.13
CA ALA A 189 3.03 -11.76 17.13
C ALA A 189 1.68 -12.51 17.15
N THR A 190 0.76 -12.16 16.24
CA THR A 190 -0.61 -12.69 16.18
C THR A 190 -0.61 -14.17 15.78
N ARG A 191 -1.21 -15.04 16.58
CA ARG A 191 -1.38 -16.47 16.28
C ARG A 191 -2.32 -16.66 15.07
N VAL A 192 -2.05 -17.65 14.20
CA VAL A 192 -2.91 -17.95 13.03
C VAL A 192 -4.38 -18.18 13.40
N ALA A 193 -4.65 -18.79 14.57
CA ALA A 193 -6.02 -18.98 15.07
C ALA A 193 -6.78 -17.64 15.27
N MET A 194 -6.09 -16.55 15.61
CA MET A 194 -6.69 -15.22 15.73
C MET A 194 -6.94 -14.58 14.36
N LEU A 195 -6.10 -14.85 13.36
CA LEU A 195 -6.37 -14.46 11.98
C LEU A 195 -7.60 -15.17 11.42
N GLN A 196 -7.78 -16.46 11.74
CA GLN A 196 -8.99 -17.18 11.35
C GLN A 196 -10.23 -16.56 12.01
N ALA A 197 -10.16 -16.26 13.30
CA ALA A 197 -11.25 -15.58 14.00
C ALA A 197 -11.58 -14.18 13.43
N GLN A 198 -10.58 -13.44 12.91
CA GLN A 198 -10.80 -12.23 12.11
C GLN A 198 -11.51 -12.54 10.79
N ALA A 199 -11.02 -13.50 10.01
CA ALA A 199 -11.59 -13.87 8.72
C ALA A 199 -13.06 -14.33 8.82
N ASP A 200 -13.37 -15.14 9.82
CA ASP A 200 -14.72 -15.60 10.18
C ASP A 200 -15.64 -14.46 10.65
N ALA A 201 -15.07 -13.34 11.11
CA ALA A 201 -15.81 -12.13 11.50
C ALA A 201 -15.93 -11.12 10.35
N ILE A 202 -14.97 -11.10 9.42
CA ILE A 202 -14.92 -10.30 8.19
C ILE A 202 -15.83 -10.88 7.09
N GLY A 203 -16.14 -12.18 7.17
CA GLY A 203 -16.93 -12.91 6.19
C GLY A 203 -16.15 -13.27 4.93
N LEU A 204 -14.82 -13.48 5.02
CA LEU A 204 -13.96 -13.82 3.90
C LEU A 204 -13.10 -15.05 4.20
N PRO A 205 -12.78 -15.90 3.20
CA PRO A 205 -11.86 -17.02 3.39
C PRO A 205 -10.43 -16.51 3.64
N LEU A 206 -9.78 -17.10 4.65
CA LEU A 206 -8.36 -16.91 4.92
C LEU A 206 -7.53 -18.00 4.25
N TRP A 207 -6.49 -17.58 3.55
CA TRP A 207 -5.41 -18.43 3.09
C TRP A 207 -4.16 -18.09 3.91
N ALA A 208 -3.96 -18.83 4.99
CA ALA A 208 -2.80 -18.73 5.86
C ALA A 208 -1.66 -19.62 5.32
N ILE A 209 -0.49 -19.02 5.06
CA ILE A 209 0.68 -19.71 4.51
C ILE A 209 1.83 -19.71 5.51
N GLY A 210 2.18 -20.89 6.01
CA GLY A 210 3.38 -21.11 6.80
C GLY A 210 4.63 -21.01 5.92
N THR A 211 5.59 -20.19 6.34
CA THR A 211 6.86 -19.98 5.62
C THR A 211 8.00 -19.64 6.59
N THR A 212 9.23 -20.09 6.32
CA THR A 212 10.43 -19.57 7.01
C THR A 212 10.76 -18.14 6.55
N TRP A 213 11.89 -17.59 6.99
CA TRP A 213 12.40 -16.33 6.44
C TRP A 213 12.96 -16.50 5.03
N SER A 214 13.81 -17.51 4.83
CA SER A 214 14.49 -17.81 3.56
C SER A 214 13.54 -18.21 2.41
N GLU A 215 12.40 -18.82 2.72
CA GLU A 215 11.44 -19.26 1.71
C GLU A 215 10.41 -18.17 1.34
N MET A 216 10.35 -17.06 2.08
CA MET A 216 9.24 -16.10 2.04
C MET A 216 8.95 -15.63 0.61
N GLU A 217 9.98 -15.13 -0.09
CA GLU A 217 9.84 -14.61 -1.44
C GLU A 217 9.41 -15.67 -2.48
N ALA A 218 9.92 -16.90 -2.33
CA ALA A 218 9.54 -18.02 -3.18
C ALA A 218 8.09 -18.46 -2.93
N ARG A 219 7.64 -18.44 -1.67
CA ARG A 219 6.24 -18.69 -1.31
C ARG A 219 5.33 -17.58 -1.82
N LEU A 220 5.66 -16.31 -1.60
CA LEU A 220 4.87 -15.19 -2.14
C LEU A 220 4.67 -15.32 -3.65
N SER A 221 5.76 -15.59 -4.39
CA SER A 221 5.71 -15.75 -5.84
C SER A 221 4.82 -16.92 -6.29
N LEU A 222 4.85 -18.04 -5.56
CA LEU A 222 3.97 -19.20 -5.79
C LEU A 222 2.50 -18.89 -5.52
N GLU A 223 2.18 -18.29 -4.37
CA GLU A 223 0.77 -18.01 -4.01
C GLU A 223 0.17 -16.89 -4.87
N LEU A 224 0.98 -15.91 -5.33
CA LEU A 224 0.57 -14.92 -6.35
C LEU A 224 0.27 -15.59 -7.70
N GLY A 225 1.09 -16.54 -8.14
CA GLY A 225 0.82 -17.32 -9.35
C GLY A 225 -0.52 -18.05 -9.27
N ARG A 226 -0.82 -18.68 -8.13
CA ARG A 226 -2.11 -19.34 -7.90
C ARG A 226 -3.30 -18.38 -7.91
N LEU A 227 -3.15 -17.17 -7.37
CA LEU A 227 -4.22 -16.15 -7.45
C LEU A 227 -4.52 -15.76 -8.91
N ALA A 228 -3.49 -15.66 -9.76
CA ALA A 228 -3.69 -15.46 -11.20
C ALA A 228 -4.34 -16.68 -11.91
N GLU A 229 -3.94 -17.90 -11.55
CA GLU A 229 -4.56 -19.15 -12.04
C GLU A 229 -6.04 -19.28 -11.60
N GLU A 230 -6.38 -18.79 -10.40
CA GLU A 230 -7.76 -18.71 -9.88
C GLU A 230 -8.57 -17.52 -10.45
N GLY A 231 -7.98 -16.69 -11.31
CA GLY A 231 -8.67 -15.58 -11.98
C GLY A 231 -8.95 -14.35 -11.11
N PHE A 232 -8.13 -14.12 -10.07
CA PHE A 232 -8.14 -12.84 -9.36
C PHE A 232 -7.63 -11.71 -10.29
N ALA A 233 -8.19 -10.50 -10.16
CA ALA A 233 -7.71 -9.34 -10.94
C ALA A 233 -6.48 -8.69 -10.31
N GLY A 234 -6.36 -8.75 -8.98
CA GLY A 234 -5.32 -8.03 -8.26
C GLY A 234 -5.18 -8.36 -6.79
N VAL A 235 -4.29 -7.61 -6.15
CA VAL A 235 -3.94 -7.69 -4.74
C VAL A 235 -4.05 -6.30 -4.11
N VAL A 236 -4.77 -6.24 -3.00
CA VAL A 236 -4.83 -5.07 -2.11
C VAL A 236 -3.81 -5.22 -0.98
N LEU A 237 -3.08 -4.15 -0.69
CA LEU A 237 -2.13 -4.06 0.42
C LEU A 237 -2.46 -2.88 1.34
N GLY A 238 -1.86 -2.90 2.53
CA GLY A 238 -2.06 -1.92 3.60
C GLY A 238 -0.78 -1.18 3.99
N ASP A 239 0.14 -1.02 3.04
CA ASP A 239 1.36 -0.21 3.19
C ASP A 239 1.02 1.29 3.09
N ILE A 240 1.61 2.13 3.95
CA ILE A 240 1.30 3.58 3.96
C ILE A 240 2.36 4.38 3.21
N HIS A 241 3.66 4.23 3.51
CA HIS A 241 4.69 5.10 2.92
C HIS A 241 6.09 4.50 2.69
N LEU A 242 6.35 3.23 3.03
CA LEU A 242 7.66 2.60 2.86
C LEU A 242 7.94 2.23 1.39
N ALA A 243 8.46 3.17 0.61
CA ALA A 243 8.58 3.09 -0.85
C ALA A 243 9.30 1.83 -1.38
N ASP A 244 10.34 1.38 -0.68
CA ASP A 244 11.06 0.15 -1.04
C ASP A 244 10.24 -1.13 -0.80
N VAL A 245 9.35 -1.13 0.21
CA VAL A 245 8.46 -2.25 0.54
C VAL A 245 7.33 -2.34 -0.48
N ARG A 246 6.63 -1.22 -0.75
CA ARG A 246 5.68 -1.09 -1.88
C ARG A 246 6.31 -1.63 -3.15
N ALA A 247 7.47 -1.10 -3.55
CA ALA A 247 8.09 -1.46 -4.81
C ALA A 247 8.56 -2.92 -4.84
N TRP A 248 8.85 -3.53 -3.69
CA TRP A 248 9.14 -4.96 -3.57
C TRP A 248 7.88 -5.83 -3.80
N TYR A 249 6.72 -5.43 -3.29
CA TYR A 249 5.44 -6.10 -3.61
C TYR A 249 4.97 -5.84 -5.04
N GLU A 250 4.91 -4.58 -5.46
CA GLU A 250 4.42 -4.11 -6.77
C GLU A 250 5.11 -4.84 -7.92
N ARG A 251 6.44 -5.00 -7.87
CA ARG A 251 7.21 -5.77 -8.87
C ARG A 251 6.85 -7.26 -8.93
N ARG A 252 6.32 -7.87 -7.86
CA ARG A 252 5.99 -9.30 -7.80
C ARG A 252 4.52 -9.56 -8.12
N VAL A 253 3.62 -8.71 -7.64
CA VAL A 253 2.20 -8.71 -7.99
C VAL A 253 2.04 -8.49 -9.49
N THR A 254 2.67 -7.46 -10.06
CA THR A 254 2.60 -7.20 -11.51
C THR A 254 3.31 -8.26 -12.36
N ALA A 255 4.39 -8.88 -11.87
CA ALA A 255 5.04 -9.99 -12.56
C ALA A 255 4.20 -11.28 -12.60
N ALA A 256 3.27 -11.45 -11.66
CA ALA A 256 2.25 -12.51 -11.70
C ALA A 256 1.05 -12.18 -12.61
N GLY A 257 1.02 -11.00 -13.25
CA GLY A 257 -0.10 -10.54 -14.08
C GLY A 257 -1.26 -9.92 -13.30
N LEU A 258 -1.07 -9.66 -12.00
CA LEU A 258 -2.08 -9.10 -11.09
C LEU A 258 -1.93 -7.58 -10.96
N GLU A 259 -3.05 -6.86 -10.75
CA GLU A 259 -3.03 -5.45 -10.35
C GLU A 259 -2.57 -5.28 -8.89
N HIS A 260 -1.82 -4.21 -8.60
CA HIS A 260 -1.33 -3.86 -7.27
C HIS A 260 -2.03 -2.60 -6.75
N LEU A 261 -2.78 -2.72 -5.65
CA LEU A 261 -3.58 -1.63 -5.08
C LEU A 261 -3.23 -1.37 -3.60
N GLU A 262 -3.06 -0.10 -3.24
CA GLU A 262 -2.82 0.34 -1.86
C GLU A 262 -3.77 1.50 -1.50
N PRO A 263 -4.96 1.21 -0.91
CA PRO A 263 -5.99 2.21 -0.64
C PRO A 263 -5.67 3.26 0.44
N ILE A 264 -4.47 3.21 1.04
CA ILE A 264 -3.99 4.13 2.10
C ILE A 264 -2.61 4.73 1.80
N TRP A 265 -2.11 4.58 0.57
CA TRP A 265 -0.74 4.97 0.21
C TRP A 265 -0.52 6.49 0.13
N SER A 266 0.61 6.95 0.65
CA SER A 266 1.04 8.37 0.71
C SER A 266 0.11 9.30 1.50
N GLU A 267 -0.74 8.76 2.37
CA GLU A 267 -1.60 9.56 3.25
C GLU A 267 -0.99 9.77 4.64
N PRO A 268 -1.31 10.88 5.34
CA PRO A 268 -0.71 11.18 6.63
C PRO A 268 -1.10 10.12 7.69
N PRO A 269 -0.13 9.46 8.37
CA PRO A 269 -0.43 8.44 9.40
C PRO A 269 -1.39 8.92 10.50
N ALA A 270 -1.33 10.19 10.90
CA ALA A 270 -2.25 10.79 11.87
C ALA A 270 -3.70 10.93 11.36
N GLU A 271 -3.91 11.01 10.05
CA GLU A 271 -5.23 11.06 9.42
C GLU A 271 -5.79 9.65 9.21
N LEU A 272 -4.95 8.70 8.80
CA LEU A 272 -5.30 7.28 8.70
C LEU A 272 -5.70 6.67 10.06
N LEU A 273 -4.94 6.94 11.13
CA LEU A 273 -5.32 6.51 12.48
C LEU A 273 -6.63 7.17 12.94
N ARG A 274 -6.85 8.46 12.61
CA ARG A 274 -8.11 9.15 12.92
C ARG A 274 -9.29 8.48 12.22
N GLU A 275 -9.20 8.27 10.90
CA GLU A 275 -10.24 7.59 10.13
C GLU A 275 -10.53 6.18 10.66
N PHE A 276 -9.49 5.40 10.98
CA PHE A 276 -9.66 4.07 11.57
C PHE A 276 -10.48 4.14 12.86
N VAL A 277 -10.16 5.06 13.77
CA VAL A 277 -10.86 5.17 15.06
C VAL A 277 -12.26 5.79 14.93
N GLU A 278 -12.44 6.81 14.10
CA GLU A 278 -13.71 7.52 13.89
C GLU A 278 -14.73 6.69 13.10
N SER A 279 -14.28 5.87 12.14
CA SER A 279 -15.12 4.90 11.41
C SER A 279 -15.58 3.72 12.29
N GLY A 280 -15.11 3.64 13.53
CA GLY A 280 -15.45 2.59 14.50
C GLY A 280 -14.40 1.48 14.64
N GLY A 281 -13.31 1.53 13.88
CA GLY A 281 -12.17 0.60 13.96
C GLY A 281 -11.55 0.54 15.35
N ARG A 282 -11.37 -0.68 15.87
CA ARG A 282 -10.64 -0.93 17.12
C ARG A 282 -9.57 -1.98 16.87
N ALA A 283 -8.37 -1.68 17.34
CA ALA A 283 -7.25 -2.61 17.39
C ALA A 283 -6.60 -2.57 18.78
N VAL A 284 -5.93 -3.65 19.17
CA VAL A 284 -5.14 -3.75 20.40
C VAL A 284 -3.65 -3.89 20.07
N LEU A 285 -2.78 -3.24 20.84
CA LEU A 285 -1.33 -3.32 20.66
C LEU A 285 -0.79 -4.68 21.12
N THR A 286 -0.23 -5.44 20.17
CA THR A 286 0.31 -6.81 20.37
C THR A 286 1.83 -6.87 20.41
N CYS A 287 2.52 -5.84 19.93
CA CYS A 287 3.97 -5.72 19.98
C CYS A 287 4.36 -4.25 20.20
N VAL A 288 5.43 -3.98 20.96
CA VAL A 288 5.91 -2.63 21.30
C VAL A 288 7.44 -2.61 21.31
N ASP A 289 8.06 -1.63 20.63
CA ASP A 289 9.50 -1.33 20.69
C ASP A 289 9.83 -0.61 22.01
N LEU A 290 10.51 -1.31 22.92
CA LEU A 290 10.86 -0.80 24.26
C LEU A 290 11.93 0.31 24.23
N ALA A 291 12.58 0.57 23.08
CA ALA A 291 13.47 1.71 22.91
C ALA A 291 12.72 3.01 22.58
N ARG A 292 11.41 2.96 22.30
CA ARG A 292 10.59 4.11 21.86
C ARG A 292 9.29 4.29 22.62
N LEU A 293 8.67 3.20 23.08
CA LEU A 293 7.41 3.21 23.81
C LEU A 293 7.53 2.40 25.11
N ASP A 294 6.89 2.90 26.16
CA ASP A 294 6.86 2.22 27.45
C ASP A 294 6.04 0.91 27.41
N ALA A 295 6.38 -0.05 28.28
CA ALA A 295 5.71 -1.34 28.36
C ALA A 295 4.20 -1.26 28.69
N SER A 296 3.72 -0.14 29.24
CA SER A 296 2.27 0.12 29.47
C SER A 296 1.45 0.31 28.19
N TRP A 297 2.08 0.53 27.04
CA TRP A 297 1.39 0.56 25.74
C TRP A 297 0.92 -0.83 25.28
N LEU A 298 1.51 -1.91 25.80
CA LEU A 298 1.15 -3.27 25.44
C LEU A 298 -0.26 -3.63 25.93
N GLY A 299 -1.13 -4.07 25.01
CA GLY A 299 -2.53 -4.34 25.31
C GLY A 299 -3.42 -3.08 25.34
N ARG A 300 -2.89 -1.89 25.02
CA ARG A 300 -3.71 -0.70 24.83
C ARG A 300 -4.57 -0.82 23.57
N VAL A 301 -5.82 -0.33 23.64
CA VAL A 301 -6.74 -0.27 22.50
C VAL A 301 -6.63 1.08 21.78
N THR A 302 -6.79 1.08 20.45
CA THR A 302 -6.92 2.30 19.63
C THR A 302 -8.32 2.91 19.81
N ASP A 303 -8.51 3.58 20.93
CA ASP A 303 -9.71 4.35 21.29
C ASP A 303 -9.63 5.82 20.80
N PRO A 304 -10.71 6.63 20.92
CA PRO A 304 -10.70 8.04 20.53
C PRO A 304 -9.65 8.94 21.21
N GLY A 305 -9.05 8.51 22.33
CA GLY A 305 -7.92 9.19 22.98
C GLY A 305 -6.54 8.64 22.60
N PHE A 306 -6.47 7.60 21.75
CA PHE A 306 -5.21 6.98 21.35
C PHE A 306 -4.36 7.90 20.46
N LEU A 307 -4.97 8.62 19.51
CA LEU A 307 -4.27 9.52 18.59
C LEU A 307 -3.49 10.63 19.32
N GLU A 308 -4.16 11.36 20.21
CA GLU A 308 -3.51 12.43 20.99
C GLU A 308 -2.41 11.88 21.89
N ALA A 309 -2.60 10.67 22.45
CA ALA A 309 -1.61 10.05 23.31
C ALA A 309 -0.38 9.51 22.54
N ILE A 310 -0.55 8.95 21.33
CA ILE A 310 0.57 8.40 20.55
C ILE A 310 1.40 9.53 19.92
N LEU A 311 0.74 10.62 19.49
CA LEU A 311 1.41 11.88 19.11
C LEU A 311 2.14 12.49 20.32
N GLY A 312 1.55 12.47 21.51
CA GLY A 312 2.19 12.87 22.76
C GLY A 312 3.39 12.01 23.18
N ALA A 313 3.51 10.78 22.67
CA ALA A 313 4.68 9.93 22.85
C ALA A 313 5.81 10.21 21.85
N GLY A 314 5.56 11.00 20.79
CA GLY A 314 6.59 11.42 19.84
C GLY A 314 7.03 10.34 18.82
N VAL A 315 6.20 9.32 18.60
CA VAL A 315 6.44 8.24 17.62
C VAL A 315 5.49 8.36 16.42
N ASP A 316 5.71 7.56 15.36
CA ASP A 316 4.74 7.50 14.27
C ASP A 316 3.38 6.98 14.77
N PRO A 317 2.25 7.67 14.47
CA PRO A 317 0.94 7.29 14.99
C PRO A 317 0.40 5.99 14.37
N CYS A 318 0.94 5.50 13.25
CA CYS A 318 0.66 4.16 12.74
C CYS A 318 1.69 3.11 13.19
N GLY A 319 2.87 3.49 13.69
CA GLY A 319 3.94 2.56 14.05
C GLY A 319 4.73 2.04 12.85
N GLU A 320 4.70 2.74 11.71
CA GLU A 320 5.32 2.32 10.44
C GLU A 320 6.84 2.12 10.53
N ASN A 321 7.52 2.72 11.52
CA ASN A 321 8.96 2.51 11.75
C ASN A 321 9.23 1.35 12.73
N GLY A 322 8.22 0.53 13.03
CA GLY A 322 8.27 -0.62 13.95
C GLY A 322 8.00 -0.28 15.41
N GLU A 323 7.46 0.91 15.73
CA GLU A 323 7.27 1.35 17.12
C GLU A 323 6.24 0.49 17.88
N TYR A 324 5.19 0.04 17.18
CA TYR A 324 4.25 -0.94 17.70
C TYR A 324 3.59 -1.73 16.55
N HIS A 325 3.10 -2.93 16.86
CA HIS A 325 2.15 -3.64 16.00
C HIS A 325 0.82 -3.84 16.72
N SER A 326 -0.23 -4.00 15.92
CA SER A 326 -1.61 -4.13 16.41
C SER A 326 -2.33 -5.33 15.83
N PHE A 327 -3.44 -5.69 16.48
CA PHE A 327 -4.45 -6.64 16.04
C PHE A 327 -5.82 -5.95 15.99
N ALA A 328 -6.41 -5.81 14.80
CA ALA A 328 -7.74 -5.25 14.61
C ALA A 328 -8.83 -6.26 15.01
N PHE A 329 -9.81 -5.83 15.80
CA PHE A 329 -10.85 -6.72 16.33
C PHE A 329 -12.28 -6.17 16.19
N ASP A 330 -12.46 -4.92 15.77
CA ASP A 330 -13.78 -4.32 15.53
C ASP A 330 -13.68 -3.22 14.45
N GLY A 331 -14.83 -2.80 13.92
CA GLY A 331 -14.97 -1.73 12.92
C GLY A 331 -15.54 -2.19 11.57
N PRO A 332 -15.61 -1.29 10.57
CA PRO A 332 -16.38 -1.49 9.33
C PRO A 332 -15.78 -2.52 8.35
N ALA A 333 -14.61 -3.08 8.66
CA ALA A 333 -14.06 -4.26 8.00
C ALA A 333 -14.75 -5.56 8.44
N PHE A 334 -15.33 -5.59 9.64
CA PHE A 334 -15.91 -6.76 10.30
C PHE A 334 -17.44 -6.72 10.29
N GLY A 335 -18.09 -7.87 10.13
CA GLY A 335 -19.54 -8.03 10.33
C GLY A 335 -19.94 -8.24 11.79
N ARG A 336 -18.97 -8.49 12.67
CA ARG A 336 -19.10 -8.60 14.14
C ARG A 336 -17.73 -8.40 14.81
N PRO A 337 -17.66 -7.97 16.08
CA PRO A 337 -16.39 -7.95 16.81
C PRO A 337 -15.75 -9.35 16.94
N VAL A 338 -14.42 -9.37 17.02
CA VAL A 338 -13.60 -10.57 17.31
C VAL A 338 -13.33 -10.63 18.81
N GLY A 339 -13.91 -11.60 19.50
CA GLY A 339 -13.64 -11.82 20.94
C GLY A 339 -12.22 -12.30 21.18
N TRP A 340 -11.45 -11.56 21.98
CA TRP A 340 -10.07 -11.90 22.35
C TRP A 340 -9.84 -11.78 23.86
N GLU A 341 -8.89 -12.56 24.36
CA GLU A 341 -8.41 -12.54 25.74
C GLU A 341 -6.87 -12.38 25.76
N ALA A 342 -6.36 -11.65 26.75
CA ALA A 342 -4.92 -11.41 26.91
C ALA A 342 -4.20 -12.66 27.41
N GLY A 343 -3.28 -13.19 26.61
CA GLY A 343 -2.49 -14.37 26.92
C GLY A 343 -1.11 -14.04 27.51
N GLU A 344 -0.14 -14.90 27.18
CA GLU A 344 1.26 -14.75 27.57
C GLU A 344 1.87 -13.42 27.08
N ARG A 345 2.65 -12.76 27.94
CA ARG A 345 3.58 -11.70 27.53
C ARG A 345 4.96 -12.30 27.28
N ARG A 346 5.57 -12.02 26.13
CA ARG A 346 6.95 -12.44 25.79
C ARG A 346 7.84 -11.24 25.58
N SER A 347 9.10 -11.37 26.00
CA SER A 347 10.16 -10.42 25.69
C SER A 347 11.06 -11.01 24.60
N GLU A 348 11.12 -10.35 23.46
CA GLU A 348 12.16 -10.54 22.45
C GLU A 348 13.23 -9.45 22.62
N PRO A 349 14.43 -9.57 22.03
CA PRO A 349 15.46 -8.53 22.12
C PRO A 349 14.98 -7.17 21.59
N GLY A 350 14.67 -6.24 22.50
CA GLY A 350 14.15 -4.89 22.21
C GLY A 350 12.62 -4.78 22.16
N PHE A 351 11.87 -5.88 22.08
CA PHE A 351 10.41 -5.85 21.87
C PHE A 351 9.65 -6.60 22.96
N LEU A 352 8.53 -6.03 23.38
CA LEU A 352 7.56 -6.71 24.26
C LEU A 352 6.32 -7.10 23.44
N GLN A 353 5.92 -8.36 23.54
CA GLN A 353 4.78 -8.95 22.83
C GLN A 353 3.68 -9.40 23.78
N LEU A 354 2.44 -9.37 23.30
CA LEU A 354 1.26 -9.94 23.95
C LEU A 354 0.61 -10.95 23.00
N ASP A 355 0.53 -12.21 23.42
CA ASP A 355 -0.35 -13.16 22.75
C ASP A 355 -1.81 -12.78 22.96
N LEU A 356 -2.60 -12.89 21.89
CA LEU A 356 -4.05 -12.90 21.96
C LEU A 356 -4.55 -14.33 21.80
N LEU A 357 -5.53 -14.68 22.63
CA LEU A 357 -6.24 -15.95 22.60
C LEU A 357 -7.70 -15.70 22.20
N PRO A 358 -8.40 -16.63 21.53
CA PRO A 358 -9.82 -16.49 21.26
C PRO A 358 -10.59 -16.43 22.58
N SER A 359 -11.52 -15.48 22.73
CA SER A 359 -12.36 -15.46 23.94
C SER A 359 -13.30 -16.67 23.97
N THR A 360 -13.53 -17.21 25.15
CA THR A 360 -14.21 -18.50 25.36
C THR A 360 -15.70 -18.36 25.73
N ARG A 361 -16.36 -17.31 25.23
CA ARG A 361 -17.73 -16.89 25.61
C ARG A 361 -18.70 -16.84 24.44
#